data_AF-A0A345RL63-F1
#
_entry.id   AF-A0A345RL63-F1
#
_cell.length_a   1.000
_cell.length_b   1.000
_cell.length_c   1.000
_cell.angle_alpha   90.00
_cell.angle_beta   90.00
_cell.angle_gamma   90.00
#
_symmetry.space_group_name_H-M   'P 1'
#
loop_
_entity.id
_entity.type
_entity.pdbx_description
1 polymer ?
#
loop_
_entity_poly.entity_id
_entity_poly.type
_entity_poly.pdbx_seq_one_letter_code
_entity_poly.pdbx_strand_id
1 'polypeptide(L)' 'MIEFDLNANDCEALIRHCESFEPAGDDPREKRRLQDALETLREALVSHLNESATSAENT' A
#
# COMPACT_ATOMS: atom_id res chain seq x y z
N MET A 1 -4.45 -12.99 -7.59
CA MET A 1 -4.74 -11.57 -7.31
C MET A 1 -5.19 -11.51 -5.87
N ILE A 2 -4.51 -10.74 -5.03
CA ILE A 2 -4.90 -10.61 -3.62
C ILE A 2 -6.02 -9.57 -3.62
N GLU A 3 -7.25 -9.97 -3.28
CA GLU A 3 -8.32 -9.01 -2.99
C GLU A 3 -8.18 -8.56 -1.55
N PHE A 4 -8.07 -7.25 -1.36
CA PHE A 4 -8.04 -6.64 -0.06
C PHE A 4 -9.47 -6.26 0.33
N ASP A 5 -10.01 -6.88 1.37
CA ASP A 5 -11.27 -6.44 2.00
C ASP A 5 -10.91 -5.42 3.09
N LEU A 6 -10.38 -4.27 2.69
CA LEU A 6 -9.92 -3.22 3.59
C LEU A 6 -10.83 -2.00 3.47
N ASN A 7 -11.31 -1.50 4.61
CA ASN A 7 -11.98 -0.21 4.63
C ASN A 7 -10.97 0.91 4.30
N ALA A 8 -11.47 2.05 3.81
CA ALA A 8 -10.65 3.22 3.47
C ALA A 8 -9.66 3.61 4.59
N ASN A 9 -10.11 3.54 5.84
CA ASN A 9 -9.29 3.83 7.01
C ASN A 9 -8.10 2.87 7.17
N ASP A 10 -8.33 1.57 6.98
CA ASP A 10 -7.28 0.56 7.08
C ASP A 10 -6.30 0.66 5.90
N CYS A 11 -6.79 0.93 4.70
CA CYS A 11 -5.97 1.23 3.52
C CYS A 11 -5.05 2.44 3.77
N GLU A 12 -5.60 3.56 4.26
CA GLU A 12 -4.82 4.75 4.60
C GLU A 12 -3.79 4.48 5.71
N ALA A 13 -4.16 3.68 6.73
CA ALA A 13 -3.24 3.28 7.79
C ALA A 13 -2.06 2.44 7.26
N LEU A 14 -2.34 1.51 6.34
CA LEU A 14 -1.32 0.68 5.68
C LEU A 14 -0.42 1.50 4.76
N ILE A 15 -0.96 2.43 3.97
CA ILE A 15 -0.18 3.34 3.14
C ILE A 15 0.80 4.15 4.00
N ARG A 16 0.29 4.73 5.09
CA ARG A 16 1.11 5.51 6.02
C ARG A 16 2.18 4.65 6.71
N HIS A 17 1.87 3.38 6.98
CA HIS A 17 2.84 2.43 7.50
C HIS A 17 3.94 2.14 6.48
N CYS A 18 3.61 1.90 5.21
CA CYS A 18 4.60 1.70 4.15
C CYS A 18 5.54 2.90 3.97
N GLU A 19 5.03 4.12 4.16
CA GLU A 19 5.83 5.36 4.07
C GLU A 19 6.68 5.63 5.32
N SER A 20 6.22 5.21 6.50
CA SER A 20 6.93 5.42 7.77
C SER A 20 7.88 4.27 8.12
N PHE A 21 7.74 3.12 7.46
CA PHE A 21 8.55 1.95 7.72
C PHE A 21 9.95 2.13 7.12
N GLU A 22 10.93 2.34 8.00
CA GLU A 22 12.33 2.32 7.61
C GLU A 22 12.84 0.87 7.66
N PRO A 23 13.24 0.27 6.53
CA PRO A 23 13.74 -1.10 6.52
C PRO A 23 15.05 -1.19 7.33
N ALA A 24 14.95 -1.78 8.52
CA ALA A 24 16.10 -2.08 9.36
C ALA A 24 16.89 -3.24 8.74
N GLY A 25 18.10 -2.96 8.26
CA GLY A 25 18.99 -3.96 7.66
C GLY A 25 20.32 -3.37 7.21
N ASP A 26 21.40 -4.12 7.36
CA ASP A 26 22.73 -3.70 6.89
C ASP A 26 22.91 -3.94 5.38
N ASP A 27 22.10 -4.80 4.79
CA ASP A 27 22.19 -5.18 3.38
C ASP A 27 21.46 -4.20 2.46
N PRO A 28 22.18 -3.42 1.61
CA PRO A 28 21.56 -2.44 0.72
C PRO A 28 20.70 -3.09 -0.37
N ARG A 29 20.97 -4.34 -0.73
CA ARG A 29 20.19 -5.10 -1.71
C ARG A 29 18.82 -5.48 -1.16
N GLU A 30 18.77 -5.95 0.09
CA GLU A 30 17.53 -6.30 0.76
C GLU A 30 16.69 -5.07 1.04
N LYS A 31 17.32 -3.99 1.50
CA LYS A 31 16.65 -2.68 1.64
C LYS A 31 15.98 -2.23 0.35
N ARG A 32 16.69 -2.29 -0.78
CA ARG A 32 16.12 -1.89 -2.07
C ARG A 32 14.98 -2.79 -2.52
N ARG A 33 15.10 -4.10 -2.36
CA ARG A 33 14.04 -5.06 -2.68
C ARG A 33 12.81 -4.85 -1.79
N LEU A 34 13.01 -4.57 -0.51
CA LEU A 34 11.93 -4.33 0.43
C LEU A 34 11.23 -2.98 0.13
N GLN A 35 12.00 -1.95 -0.20
CA GLN A 35 11.48 -0.66 -0.61
C GLN A 35 10.64 -0.77 -1.90
N ASP A 36 11.13 -1.51 -2.90
CA ASP A 36 10.41 -1.79 -4.15
C ASP A 36 9.08 -2.53 -3.90
N ALA A 37 9.10 -3.51 -2.99
CA ALA A 37 7.89 -4.23 -2.58
C ALA A 37 6.89 -3.33 -1.82
N LEU A 38 7.37 -2.43 -0.95
CA LEU A 38 6.53 -1.46 -0.23
C LEU A 38 5.91 -0.44 -1.18
N GLU A 39 6.65 0.03 -2.17
CA GLU A 39 6.15 0.93 -3.21
C GLU A 39 5.05 0.25 -4.04
N THR A 40 5.29 -0.98 -4.50
CA THR A 40 4.29 -1.78 -5.22
C THR A 40 3.03 -2.00 -4.38
N LEU A 41 3.19 -2.30 -3.08
CA LEU A 41 2.06 -2.47 -2.16
C LEU A 41 1.26 -1.17 -1.99
N ARG A 42 1.95 -0.03 -1.84
CA ARG A 42 1.32 1.29 -1.75
C ARG A 42 0.53 1.61 -3.01
N GLU A 43 1.08 1.39 -4.20
CA GLU A 43 0.36 1.64 -5.46
C GLU A 43 -0.89 0.76 -5.59
N ALA A 44 -0.82 -0.51 -5.19
CA ALA A 44 -1.97 -1.41 -5.17
C ALA A 44 -3.06 -0.92 -4.19
N LEU A 45 -2.67 -0.48 -2.99
CA LEU A 45 -3.60 0.05 -1.99
C LEU A 45 -4.27 1.36 -2.45
N VAL A 46 -3.50 2.28 -3.05
CA VAL A 46 -4.04 3.53 -3.61
C VAL A 46 -5.01 3.24 -4.74
N SER A 47 -4.66 2.31 -5.64
CA SER A 47 -5.54 1.92 -6.75
C SER A 47 -6.86 1.33 -6.21
N HIS A 48 -6.77 0.43 -5.24
CA HIS A 48 -7.95 -0.17 -4.61
C HIS A 48 -8.83 0.86 -3.87
N LEU A 49 -8.22 1.82 -3.19
CA LEU A 49 -8.94 2.91 -2.53
C LEU A 49 -9.68 3.79 -3.55
N ASN A 50 -9.04 4.07 -4.69
CA ASN A 50 -9.62 4.87 -5.77
C ASN A 50 -10.76 4.11 -6.49
N GLU A 51 -10.61 2.80 -6.68
CA GLU A 51 -11.69 1.92 -7.19
C GLU A 51 -12.88 1.88 -6.22
N SER A 52 -12.61 1.79 -4.92
CA SER A 52 -13.65 1.81 -3.89
C SER A 52 -14.39 3.16 -3.84
N ALA A 53 -13.68 4.28 -4.01
CA ALA A 53 -14.27 5.62 -4.04
C ALA A 53 -15.11 5.87 -5.31
N THR A 54 -14.63 5.42 -6.47
CA THR A 54 -15.33 5.59 -7.76
C THR A 54 -16.58 4.71 -7.88
N SER A 55 -16.64 3.56 -7.20
CA SER A 55 -17.84 2.72 -7.12
C SER A 55 -18.99 3.39 -6.33
N ALA A 56 -18.68 4.31 -5.41
CA ALA A 56 -19.67 5.01 -4.58
C ALA A 56 -20.30 6.26 -5.23
N GLU A 57 -19.73 6.80 -6.31
CA GLU A 57 -20.16 8.09 -6.90
C GLU A 57 -21.19 7.92 -8.05
N ASN A 58 -21.63 6.69 -8.35
CA ASN A 58 -22.49 6.36 -9.50
C ASN A 58 -23.89 5.80 -9.12
N THR A 59 -24.39 6.03 -7.90
CA THR A 59 -25.77 5.67 -7.48
C THR A 59 -26.52 6.89 -6.96
#